data_AF-D5WQM4-F1
#
_entry.id   AF-D5WQM4-F1
#
_cell.length_a   1.000
_cell.length_b   1.000
_cell.length_c   1.000
_cell.angle_alpha   90.00
_cell.angle_beta   90.00
_cell.angle_gamma   90.00
#
_symmetry.space_group_name_H-M   'P 1'
#
loop_
_entity.id
_entity.type
_entity.pdbx_description
1 polymer ?
#
loop_
_entity_poly.entity_id
_entity_poly.type
_entity_poly.pdbx_seq_one_letter_code
_entity_poly.pdbx_strand_id
1 'polypeptide(L)'
;MTGLTRLEILRRARGWTQTDVSRMIGVSGGLISHIERRVRSSYPKLRRALSELYGVPEESLFDDLGMARLIDAEALRRLAG
;
A
#
# COMPACT_ATOMS: atom_id res chain seq x y z
N MET A 1 -9.29 -7.19 13.51
CA MET A 1 -9.26 -5.93 12.75
C MET A 1 -7.82 -5.53 12.53
N THR A 2 -7.30 -5.66 11.31
CA THR A 2 -5.97 -5.14 10.93
C THR A 2 -6.08 -3.63 10.69
N GLY A 3 -5.12 -2.85 11.17
CA GLY A 3 -5.09 -1.39 10.97
C GLY A 3 -4.97 -1.01 9.49
N LEU A 4 -5.35 0.23 9.14
CA LEU A 4 -5.20 0.74 7.77
C LEU A 4 -3.71 0.86 7.39
N THR A 5 -3.37 0.37 6.21
CA THR A 5 -2.02 0.56 5.65
C THR A 5 -1.95 1.83 4.82
N ARG A 6 -0.74 2.39 4.68
CA ARG A 6 -0.52 3.57 3.83
C ARG A 6 -0.90 3.32 2.37
N LEU A 7 -0.66 2.11 1.87
CA LEU A 7 -1.07 1.69 0.53
C LEU A 7 -2.59 1.78 0.37
N GLU A 8 -3.35 1.24 1.32
CA GLU A 8 -4.80 1.29 1.30
C GLU A 8 -5.33 2.73 1.33
N ILE A 9 -4.73 3.61 2.13
CA ILE A 9 -5.11 5.04 2.17
C ILE A 9 -4.84 5.70 0.82
N LEU A 10 -3.63 5.57 0.28
CA LEU A 10 -3.24 6.20 -0.97
C LEU A 10 -4.09 5.73 -2.15
N ARG A 11 -4.46 4.45 -2.14
CA ARG A 11 -5.36 3.85 -3.12
C ARG A 11 -6.77 4.46 -3.02
N ARG A 12 -7.35 4.48 -1.82
CA ARG A 12 -8.70 5.02 -1.57
C ARG A 12 -8.79 6.52 -1.87
N ALA A 13 -7.75 7.29 -1.51
CA ALA A 13 -7.67 8.73 -1.79
C ALA A 13 -7.67 9.04 -3.31
N ARG A 14 -7.21 8.09 -4.14
CA ARG A 14 -7.25 8.20 -5.61
C ARG A 14 -8.49 7.57 -6.24
N GLY A 15 -9.42 7.06 -5.43
CA GLY A 15 -10.63 6.39 -5.92
C GLY A 15 -10.37 5.03 -6.57
N TRP A 16 -9.22 4.40 -6.32
CA TRP A 16 -8.83 3.16 -6.98
C TRP A 16 -9.30 1.92 -6.19
N THR A 17 -9.66 0.86 -6.91
CA THR A 17 -9.84 -0.48 -6.34
C THR A 17 -8.51 -1.23 -6.31
N GLN A 18 -8.44 -2.34 -5.55
CA GLN A 18 -7.26 -3.21 -5.56
C GLN A 18 -6.99 -3.80 -6.95
N THR A 19 -8.06 -4.07 -7.71
CA THR A 19 -7.99 -4.54 -9.09
C THR A 19 -7.41 -3.49 -10.03
N ASP A 20 -7.72 -2.21 -9.82
CA ASP A 20 -7.14 -1.13 -10.64
C ASP A 20 -5.63 -1.07 -10.44
N VAL A 21 -5.18 -1.09 -9.18
CA VAL A 21 -3.75 -1.14 -8.84
C VAL A 21 -3.10 -2.36 -9.47
N SER A 22 -3.72 -3.54 -9.35
CA SER A 22 -3.15 -4.76 -9.89
C SER A 22 -2.99 -4.70 -11.41
N ARG A 23 -3.95 -4.11 -12.13
CA ARG A 23 -3.87 -3.89 -13.58
C ARG A 23 -2.78 -2.89 -13.95
N MET A 24 -2.66 -1.79 -13.21
CA MET A 24 -1.67 -0.73 -13.48
C MET A 24 -0.22 -1.22 -13.39
N ILE A 25 0.08 -2.15 -12.48
CA ILE A 25 1.44 -2.68 -12.30
C ILE A 25 1.63 -4.13 -12.78
N GLY A 26 0.61 -4.72 -13.42
CA GLY A 26 0.71 -6.05 -14.03
C GLY A 26 0.84 -7.21 -13.03
N VAL A 27 0.07 -7.20 -11.93
CA VAL A 27 0.03 -8.29 -10.94
C VAL A 27 -1.41 -8.75 -10.66
N SER A 28 -1.57 -9.83 -9.88
CA SER A 28 -2.91 -10.30 -9.48
C SER A 28 -3.53 -9.42 -8.38
N GLY A 29 -4.86 -9.23 -8.43
CA GLY A 29 -5.58 -8.49 -7.38
C GLY A 29 -5.45 -9.12 -5.99
N GLY A 30 -5.37 -10.45 -5.93
CA GLY A 30 -5.12 -11.18 -4.68
C GLY A 30 -3.77 -10.83 -4.05
N LEU A 31 -2.73 -10.57 -4.86
CA LEU A 31 -1.44 -10.12 -4.36
C LEU A 31 -1.56 -8.74 -3.69
N ILE A 32 -2.23 -7.77 -4.34
CA ILE A 32 -2.47 -6.45 -3.76
C ILE A 32 -3.23 -6.56 -2.44
N SER A 33 -4.28 -7.40 -2.39
CA SER A 33 -5.04 -7.64 -1.17
C SER A 33 -4.17 -8.22 -0.05
N HIS A 34 -3.32 -9.21 -0.34
CA HIS A 34 -2.41 -9.80 0.66
C HIS A 34 -1.38 -8.79 1.17
N ILE A 35 -0.87 -7.90 0.30
CA ILE A 35 0.06 -6.85 0.71
C ILE A 35 -0.63 -5.81 1.59
N GLU A 36 -1.79 -5.26 1.17
CA GLU A 36 -2.53 -4.26 1.94
C GLU A 36 -2.99 -4.78 3.30
N ARG A 37 -3.28 -6.09 3.39
CA ARG A 37 -3.70 -6.74 4.64
C ARG A 37 -2.51 -7.25 5.47
N ARG A 38 -1.28 -6.98 5.05
CA ARG A 38 -0.04 -7.47 5.70
C ARG A 38 -0.04 -8.99 5.90
N VAL A 39 -0.62 -9.74 4.97
CA VAL A 39 -0.59 -11.22 4.98
C VAL A 39 0.78 -11.73 4.57
N ARG A 40 1.50 -10.97 3.75
CA ARG A 40 2.85 -11.31 3.30
C ARG A 40 3.69 -10.07 3.01
N SER A 41 5.01 -10.24 2.99
CA SER A 41 5.94 -9.20 2.57
C SER A 41 5.96 -9.03 1.05
N SER A 42 6.23 -7.80 0.61
CA SER A 42 6.43 -7.46 -0.79
C SER A 42 7.87 -7.67 -1.23
N TYR A 43 8.07 -8.29 -2.38
CA TYR A 43 9.39 -8.41 -2.99
C TYR A 43 9.86 -7.08 -3.60
N PRO A 44 11.18 -6.84 -3.75
CA PRO A 44 11.73 -5.54 -4.15
C PRO A 44 11.12 -4.95 -5.44
N LYS A 45 10.92 -5.77 -6.48
CA LYS A 45 10.31 -5.31 -7.74
C LYS A 45 8.89 -4.78 -7.55
N LEU A 46 8.07 -5.40 -6.70
CA LEU A 46 6.72 -4.92 -6.38
C LEU A 46 6.74 -3.63 -5.58
N ARG A 47 7.67 -3.52 -4.61
CA ARG A 47 7.82 -2.29 -3.81
C ARG A 47 8.16 -1.11 -4.70
N ARG A 48 9.10 -1.29 -5.63
CA ARG A 48 9.47 -0.27 -6.62
C ARG A 48 8.29 0.14 -7.50
N ALA A 49 7.56 -0.82 -8.06
CA ALA A 49 6.41 -0.53 -8.90
C ALA A 49 5.30 0.24 -8.16
N LEU A 50 5.06 -0.08 -6.88
CA LEU A 50 4.08 0.64 -6.06
C LEU A 50 4.58 2.03 -5.65
N SER A 51 5.87 2.18 -5.35
CA SER A 51 6.52 3.47 -5.10
C SER A 51 6.38 4.40 -6.31
N GLU A 52 6.68 3.90 -7.51
CA GLU A 52 6.53 4.62 -8.78
C GLU A 52 5.06 4.98 -9.05
N LEU A 53 4.13 4.02 -8.90
CA LEU A 53 2.70 4.26 -9.11
C LEU A 53 2.14 5.34 -8.19
N TYR A 54 2.53 5.33 -6.91
CA TYR A 54 2.02 6.29 -5.92
C TYR A 54 2.84 7.58 -5.84
N GLY A 55 4.00 7.65 -6.49
CA GLY A 55 4.90 8.81 -6.46
C GLY A 55 5.45 9.10 -5.06
N VAL A 56 5.70 8.07 -4.25
CA VAL A 56 6.22 8.21 -2.88
C VAL A 56 7.31 7.17 -2.60
N PRO A 57 8.31 7.47 -1.73
CA PRO A 57 9.42 6.55 -1.48
C PRO A 57 8.98 5.19 -0.94
N GLU A 58 9.74 4.12 -1.24
CA GLU A 58 9.45 2.75 -0.80
C GLU A 58 9.38 2.66 0.73
N GLU A 59 10.28 3.33 1.42
CA GLU A 59 10.39 3.40 2.88
C GLU A 59 9.17 4.08 3.52
N SER A 60 8.41 4.87 2.76
CA SER A 60 7.13 5.41 3.24
C SER A 60 6.02 4.36 3.17
N LEU A 61 6.09 3.42 2.23
CA LEU A 61 5.06 2.41 1.96
C LEU A 61 5.30 1.10 2.72
N PHE A 62 6.56 0.72 2.92
CA PHE A 62 6.98 -0.57 3.49
C PHE A 62 7.92 -0.39 4.69
N ASP A 63 7.79 -1.27 5.67
CA ASP A 63 8.74 -1.41 6.77
C ASP A 63 9.98 -2.24 6.35
N ASP A 64 10.93 -2.37 7.26
CA ASP A 64 12.22 -3.02 7.00
C ASP A 64 12.07 -4.54 6.70
N LEU A 65 10.91 -5.12 7.05
CA LEU A 65 10.55 -6.50 6.72
C LEU A 65 9.84 -6.61 5.36
N GLY A 66 9.63 -5.49 4.66
CA GLY A 66 8.91 -5.40 3.40
C GLY A 66 7.39 -5.50 3.57
N MET A 67 6.86 -5.33 4.78
CA MET A 67 5.42 -5.36 5.05
C MET A 67 4.84 -3.95 4.87
N ALA A 68 3.61 -3.86 4.37
CA ALA A 68 2.95 -2.56 4.14
C ALA A 68 2.76 -1.78 5.44
N ARG A 69 3.33 -0.58 5.58
CA ARG A 69 3.30 0.19 6.82
C ARG A 69 1.87 0.46 7.27
N LEU A 70 1.60 0.21 8.54
CA LEU A 70 0.39 0.66 9.21
C LEU A 70 0.48 2.16 9.46
N ILE A 71 -0.65 2.83 9.33
CA ILE A 71 -0.79 4.22 9.73
C ILE A 71 -1.36 4.23 11.16
N ASP A 72 -0.66 4.93 12.06
CA ASP A 72 -1.16 5.14 13.40
C ASP A 72 -2.36 6.10 13.42
N ALA A 73 -3.09 6.10 14.53
CA ALA A 73 -4.31 6.90 14.68
C ALA A 73 -4.06 8.42 14.61
N GLU A 74 -2.82 8.88 14.75
CA GLU A 74 -2.48 10.30 14.70
C GLU A 74 -2.19 10.75 13.27
N ALA A 75 -1.43 9.96 12.52
CA ALA A 75 -1.21 10.15 11.09
C ALA A 75 -2.52 10.06 10.29
N LEU A 76 -3.48 9.22 10.70
CA LEU A 76 -4.81 9.20 10.09
C LEU A 76 -5.56 10.53 10.32
N ARG A 77 -5.45 11.12 11.52
CA ARG A 77 -6.10 12.41 11.85
C ARG A 77 -5.51 13.57 11.05
N ARG A 78 -4.19 13.59 10.85
CA ARG A 78 -3.51 14.63 10.04
C ARG A 78 -3.89 14.58 8.55
N LEU A 79 -4.38 13.45 8.06
CA LEU A 79 -4.83 13.29 6.67
C LEU A 79 -6.32 13.62 6.48
N ALA A 80 -7.08 13.71 7.57
CA ALA A 80 -8.53 13.93 7.56
C ALA A 80 -8.95 15.36 7.95
N GLY A 81 -7.99 16.21 8.33
CA GLY A 81 -8.18 17.64 8.60
C GLY A 81 -7.43 18.48 7.58
#